data_AF-A0A1J4XKD3-F1
#
_entry.id   AF-A0A1J4XKD3-F1
#
_cell.length_a   1.000
_cell.length_b   1.000
_cell.length_c   1.000
_cell.angle_alpha   90.00
_cell.angle_beta   90.00
_cell.angle_gamma   90.00
#
_symmetry.space_group_name_H-M   'P 1'
#
loop_
_entity.id
_entity.type
_entity.pdbx_description
1 polymer ?
#
loop_
_entity_poly.entity_id
_entity_poly.type
_entity_poly.pdbx_seq_one_letter_code
_entity_poly.pdbx_strand_id
1 'polypeptide(L)'
;MNQQDFIRNVLSHNNELFRLIYQFDTGLADYINKEQLKGAIKDSLPGDLFSTPRLQKKISAYLINQLKLKSCFYSFKEPRLRIALLPEAILEQVLLYAGAAFYSDTIKHIVLKKKLTELQASIGEKVYIFATKKAPLLSQLVPHISVDKSPAHLDKDQLINAGKACIEACFAKEPEALTQRFKLKFPPSVHFNFNQEISPELKTQCWNFLQRLIIKELAPEWKSCFA
;
A
#
# COMPACT_ATOMS: atom_id res chain seq x y z
N MET A 1 10.73 1.88 -23.83
CA MET A 1 10.95 3.30 -23.46
C MET A 1 12.25 3.42 -22.66
N ASN A 2 13.23 4.19 -23.16
CA ASN A 2 14.52 4.36 -22.49
C ASN A 2 14.35 5.16 -21.16
N GLN A 3 15.33 5.11 -20.24
CA GLN A 3 15.30 5.85 -18.97
C GLN A 3 15.16 7.37 -19.17
N GLN A 4 15.84 7.93 -20.18
CA GLN A 4 15.77 9.36 -20.52
C GLN A 4 14.39 9.78 -21.04
N ASP A 5 13.75 8.93 -21.85
CA ASP A 5 12.41 9.18 -22.39
C ASP A 5 11.35 9.20 -21.29
N PHE A 6 11.48 8.32 -20.29
CA PHE A 6 10.59 8.30 -19.13
C PHE A 6 10.66 9.60 -18.35
N ILE A 7 11.87 10.06 -18.00
CA ILE A 7 12.05 11.30 -17.24
C ILE A 7 11.46 12.48 -18.01
N ARG A 8 11.77 12.59 -19.31
CA ARG A 8 11.20 13.65 -20.16
C ARG A 8 9.69 13.59 -20.20
N ASN A 9 9.10 12.41 -20.36
CA ASN A 9 7.65 12.24 -20.42
C ASN A 9 6.99 12.67 -19.09
N VAL A 10 7.47 12.16 -17.94
CA VAL A 10 6.89 12.50 -16.64
C VAL A 10 7.05 14.00 -16.33
N LEU A 11 8.21 14.60 -16.64
CA LEU A 11 8.41 16.05 -16.46
C LEU A 11 7.55 16.93 -17.37
N SER A 12 7.18 16.45 -18.57
CA SER A 12 6.38 17.24 -19.51
C SER A 12 4.87 17.05 -19.32
N HIS A 13 4.43 15.87 -18.86
CA HIS A 13 3.02 15.49 -18.84
C HIS A 13 2.47 15.21 -17.44
N ASN A 14 3.32 14.97 -16.43
CA ASN A 14 2.87 14.59 -15.09
C ASN A 14 3.84 15.05 -13.98
N ASN A 15 3.93 16.37 -13.80
CA ASN A 15 4.79 17.00 -12.79
C ASN A 15 4.53 16.48 -11.37
N GLU A 16 3.29 16.14 -11.06
CA GLU A 16 2.92 15.58 -9.76
C GLU A 16 3.54 14.19 -9.55
N LEU A 17 3.43 13.30 -10.54
CA LEU A 17 4.07 11.98 -10.49
C LEU A 17 5.60 12.10 -10.34
N PHE A 18 6.25 13.01 -11.05
CA PHE A 18 7.69 13.25 -10.88
C PHE A 18 8.03 13.64 -9.45
N ARG A 19 7.28 14.60 -8.88
CA ARG A 19 7.46 15.07 -7.50
C ARG A 19 7.32 13.91 -6.51
N LEU A 20 6.29 13.08 -6.67
CA LEU A 20 6.04 11.93 -5.78
C LEU A 20 7.15 10.89 -5.88
N ILE A 21 7.62 10.57 -7.08
CA ILE A 21 8.74 9.63 -7.27
C ILE A 21 10.01 10.17 -6.63
N TYR A 22 10.32 11.45 -6.86
CA TYR A 22 11.51 12.08 -6.29
C TYR A 22 11.45 12.10 -4.75
N GLN A 23 10.29 12.44 -4.18
CA GLN A 23 10.06 12.41 -2.74
C GLN A 23 10.18 10.98 -2.20
N PHE A 24 9.66 9.98 -2.89
CA PHE A 24 9.79 8.59 -2.48
C PHE A 24 11.26 8.11 -2.48
N ASP A 25 12.04 8.51 -3.48
CA ASP A 25 13.42 8.06 -3.63
C ASP A 25 14.37 8.71 -2.60
N THR A 26 14.14 9.99 -2.28
CA THR A 26 15.07 10.82 -1.49
C THR A 26 14.55 11.24 -0.11
N GLY A 27 13.24 11.29 0.10
CA GLY A 27 12.56 11.82 1.29
C GLY A 27 12.04 10.73 2.22
N LEU A 28 12.87 9.75 2.58
CA LEU A 28 12.46 8.63 3.43
C LEU A 28 11.84 9.07 4.77
N ALA A 29 12.34 10.15 5.37
CA ALA A 29 11.81 10.67 6.63
C ALA A 29 10.35 11.16 6.52
N ASP A 30 9.87 11.48 5.32
CA ASP A 30 8.53 12.02 5.12
C ASP A 30 7.44 10.95 5.21
N TYR A 31 7.79 9.68 4.95
CA TYR A 31 6.81 8.60 4.81
C TYR A 31 7.12 7.34 5.62
N ILE A 32 8.30 7.26 6.25
CA ILE A 32 8.62 6.15 7.14
C ILE A 32 7.65 6.12 8.32
N ASN A 33 7.13 4.94 8.63
CA ASN A 33 6.25 4.74 9.77
C ASN A 33 6.99 5.11 11.07
N LYS A 34 6.27 5.75 12.00
CA LYS A 34 6.86 6.29 13.23
C LYS A 34 7.50 5.22 14.12
N GLU A 35 6.96 4.01 14.13
CA GLU A 35 7.52 2.91 14.92
C GLU A 35 8.80 2.36 14.29
N GLN A 36 8.83 2.23 12.95
CA GLN A 36 10.04 1.88 12.20
C GLN A 36 11.15 2.91 12.41
N LEU A 37 10.79 4.18 12.40
CA LEU A 37 11.70 5.30 12.61
C LEU A 37 12.33 5.27 14.01
N LYS A 38 11.54 5.01 15.06
CA LYS A 38 12.03 4.84 16.42
C LYS A 38 12.99 3.65 16.55
N GLY A 39 12.72 2.56 15.84
CA GLY A 39 13.63 1.40 15.81
C GLY A 39 14.94 1.68 15.06
N ALA A 40 14.89 2.48 13.98
CA ALA A 40 16.06 2.81 13.16
C ALA A 40 17.00 3.82 13.84
N ILE A 41 16.43 4.76 14.60
CA ILE A 41 17.17 5.81 15.30
C ILE A 41 17.27 5.42 16.78
N LYS A 42 18.41 4.85 17.16
CA LYS A 42 18.68 4.33 18.51
C LYS A 42 18.60 5.39 19.61
N ASP A 43 18.82 6.66 19.26
CA ASP A 43 18.79 7.78 20.19
C ASP A 43 17.49 8.57 20.00
N SER A 44 16.82 8.88 21.11
CA SER A 44 15.56 9.60 21.16
C SER A 44 15.69 11.03 20.61
N LEU A 45 15.64 11.17 19.28
CA LEU A 45 15.54 12.48 18.63
C LEU A 45 14.25 13.16 19.09
N PRO A 46 14.32 14.41 19.60
CA PRO A 46 13.13 15.20 19.90
C PRO A 46 12.17 15.23 18.71
N GLY A 47 10.87 14.99 18.96
CA GLY A 47 9.84 14.93 17.92
C GLY A 47 9.77 16.19 17.04
N ASP A 48 10.15 17.34 17.59
CA ASP A 48 10.12 18.64 16.91
C ASP A 48 11.19 18.78 15.81
N LEU A 49 12.22 17.92 15.82
CA LEU A 49 13.26 17.90 14.80
C LEU A 49 12.71 17.47 13.43
N PHE A 50 11.64 16.68 13.42
CA PHE A 50 10.97 16.26 12.20
C PHE A 50 10.13 17.38 11.57
N SER A 51 9.86 18.47 12.27
CA SER A 51 9.09 19.60 11.73
C SER A 51 9.93 20.59 10.91
N THR A 52 11.27 20.45 10.93
CA THR A 52 12.17 21.35 10.18
C THR A 52 12.56 20.75 8.82
N PRO A 53 12.19 21.37 7.68
CA PRO A 53 12.44 20.81 6.34
C PRO A 53 13.93 20.54 6.03
N ARG A 54 14.83 21.40 6.52
CA ARG A 54 16.28 21.22 6.35
C ARG A 54 16.79 19.97 7.08
N LEU A 55 16.21 19.66 8.22
CA LEU A 55 16.61 18.53 9.05
C LEU A 55 16.02 17.22 8.52
N GLN A 56 14.77 17.24 8.04
CA GLN A 56 14.15 16.11 7.34
C GLN A 56 15.01 15.58 6.17
N LYS A 57 15.60 16.48 5.37
CA LYS A 57 16.52 16.08 4.29
C LYS A 57 17.77 15.37 4.80
N LYS A 58 18.38 15.88 5.88
CA LYS A 58 19.57 15.25 6.50
C LYS A 58 19.22 13.90 7.12
N ILE A 59 18.09 13.80 7.81
CA ILE A 59 17.59 12.55 8.38
C ILE A 59 17.31 11.53 7.28
N SER A 60 16.65 11.93 6.19
CA SER A 60 16.40 11.04 5.06
C SER A 60 17.70 10.52 4.46
N ALA A 61 18.68 11.39 4.21
CA ALA A 61 19.99 10.97 3.70
C ALA A 61 20.72 10.03 4.67
N TYR A 62 20.66 10.31 5.97
CA TYR A 62 21.22 9.44 7.01
C TYR A 62 20.56 8.06 7.02
N LEU A 63 19.23 7.99 7.04
CA LEU A 63 18.47 6.73 7.03
C LEU A 63 18.71 5.93 5.75
N ILE A 64 18.72 6.59 4.59
CA ILE A 64 19.03 5.95 3.29
C ILE A 64 20.41 5.29 3.33
N ASN A 65 21.42 5.98 3.87
CA ASN A 65 22.77 5.45 3.99
C ASN A 65 22.86 4.31 5.03
N GLN A 66 22.22 4.47 6.19
CA GLN A 66 22.22 3.47 7.27
C GLN A 66 21.54 2.17 6.81
N LEU A 67 20.41 2.28 6.11
CA LEU A 67 19.64 1.16 5.57
C LEU A 67 20.15 0.68 4.21
N LYS A 68 21.21 1.32 3.66
CA LYS A 68 21.83 0.99 2.36
C LYS A 68 20.83 0.95 1.19
N LEU A 69 19.85 1.85 1.19
CA LEU A 69 18.80 1.88 0.18
C LEU A 69 19.33 2.45 -1.14
N LYS A 70 19.33 1.64 -2.21
CA LYS A 70 19.68 2.08 -3.58
C LYS A 70 18.54 2.90 -4.19
N SER A 71 18.78 3.72 -5.21
CA SER A 71 17.68 4.43 -5.90
C SER A 71 16.72 3.44 -6.59
N CYS A 72 15.41 3.74 -6.56
CA CYS A 72 14.36 2.99 -7.26
C CYS A 72 13.53 3.87 -8.20
N PHE A 73 14.03 5.05 -8.58
CA PHE A 73 13.34 6.04 -9.40
C PHE A 73 12.70 5.43 -10.68
N TYR A 74 13.40 4.50 -11.33
CA TYR A 74 12.95 3.91 -12.60
C TYR A 74 11.91 2.80 -12.46
N SER A 75 11.68 2.27 -11.25
CA SER A 75 10.67 1.23 -11.04
C SER A 75 9.26 1.76 -11.35
N PHE A 76 9.01 3.06 -11.19
CA PHE A 76 7.70 3.68 -11.40
C PHE A 76 7.28 3.87 -12.86
N LYS A 77 8.10 3.39 -13.81
CA LYS A 77 7.67 3.20 -15.20
C LYS A 77 6.42 2.34 -15.27
N GLU A 78 6.34 1.32 -14.41
CA GLU A 78 5.18 0.45 -14.32
C GLU A 78 4.11 1.06 -13.41
N PRO A 79 2.89 1.32 -13.91
CA PRO A 79 1.82 1.96 -13.13
C PRO A 79 1.47 1.22 -11.83
N ARG A 80 1.52 -0.12 -11.84
CA ARG A 80 1.24 -0.94 -10.64
C ARG A 80 2.15 -0.61 -9.45
N LEU A 81 3.40 -0.25 -9.71
CA LEU A 81 4.38 0.03 -8.66
C LEU A 81 4.20 1.42 -8.05
N ARG A 82 3.41 2.28 -8.70
CA ARG A 82 3.06 3.62 -8.19
C ARG A 82 2.14 3.54 -6.97
N ILE A 83 1.56 2.38 -6.65
CA ILE A 83 0.92 2.13 -5.34
C ILE A 83 1.87 2.49 -4.19
N ALA A 84 3.18 2.27 -4.34
CA ALA A 84 4.15 2.60 -3.30
C ALA A 84 4.24 4.10 -2.99
N LEU A 85 3.76 4.97 -3.89
CA LEU A 85 3.74 6.41 -3.71
C LEU A 85 2.58 6.88 -2.82
N LEU A 86 1.54 6.07 -2.63
CA LEU A 86 0.36 6.43 -1.83
C LEU A 86 0.72 6.68 -0.35
N PRO A 87 0.15 7.69 0.32
CA PRO A 87 0.32 7.92 1.75
C PRO A 87 -0.02 6.69 2.60
N GLU A 88 0.62 6.56 3.77
CA GLU A 88 0.39 5.48 4.75
C GLU A 88 -1.11 5.28 5.04
N ALA A 89 -1.82 6.36 5.35
CA ALA A 89 -3.25 6.31 5.65
C ALA A 89 -4.11 5.73 4.50
N ILE A 90 -3.72 5.96 3.24
CA ILE A 90 -4.41 5.38 2.08
C ILE A 90 -4.01 3.92 1.92
N LEU A 91 -2.75 3.57 2.11
CA LEU A 91 -2.27 2.19 2.04
C LEU A 91 -2.94 1.28 3.08
N GLU A 92 -3.13 1.76 4.30
CA GLU A 92 -3.87 1.02 5.33
C GLU A 92 -5.33 0.77 4.92
N GLN A 93 -5.98 1.78 4.35
CA GLN A 93 -7.33 1.63 3.82
C GLN A 93 -7.37 0.68 2.62
N VAL A 94 -6.37 0.70 1.74
CA VAL A 94 -6.26 -0.24 0.62
C VAL A 94 -6.21 -1.68 1.13
N LEU A 95 -5.39 -1.96 2.15
CA LEU A 95 -5.32 -3.30 2.77
C LEU A 95 -6.68 -3.73 3.32
N LEU A 96 -7.33 -2.86 4.10
CA LEU A 96 -8.62 -3.16 4.72
C LEU A 96 -9.75 -3.36 3.71
N TYR A 97 -9.88 -2.46 2.73
CA TYR A 97 -10.93 -2.53 1.72
C TYR A 97 -10.70 -3.70 0.76
N ALA A 98 -9.46 -4.00 0.39
CA ALA A 98 -9.14 -5.18 -0.40
C ALA A 98 -9.55 -6.46 0.33
N GLY A 99 -9.18 -6.59 1.61
CA GLY A 99 -9.61 -7.69 2.47
C GLY A 99 -11.13 -7.80 2.59
N ALA A 100 -11.80 -6.67 2.84
CA ALA A 100 -13.26 -6.60 2.94
C ALA A 100 -13.95 -7.03 1.64
N ALA A 101 -13.31 -6.83 0.48
CA ALA A 101 -13.84 -7.34 -0.79
C ALA A 101 -13.72 -8.87 -0.90
N PHE A 102 -12.57 -9.43 -0.51
CA PHE A 102 -12.37 -10.89 -0.46
C PHE A 102 -13.37 -11.59 0.46
N TYR A 103 -13.65 -10.97 1.61
CA TYR A 103 -14.58 -11.50 2.61
C TYR A 103 -16.00 -10.95 2.49
N SER A 104 -16.35 -10.30 1.37
CA SER A 104 -17.65 -9.62 1.22
C SER A 104 -18.83 -10.56 1.44
N ASP A 105 -18.76 -11.79 0.93
CA ASP A 105 -19.79 -12.79 1.15
C ASP A 105 -19.82 -13.25 2.61
N THR A 106 -18.68 -13.54 3.22
CA THR A 106 -18.61 -13.92 4.65
C THR A 106 -19.20 -12.83 5.55
N ILE A 107 -18.87 -11.56 5.30
CA ILE A 107 -19.35 -10.41 6.06
C ILE A 107 -20.87 -10.27 5.96
N LYS A 108 -21.46 -10.45 4.77
CA LYS A 108 -22.91 -10.38 4.57
C LYS A 108 -23.69 -11.46 5.33
N HIS A 109 -23.09 -12.63 5.53
CA HIS A 109 -23.73 -13.76 6.20
C HIS A 109 -23.52 -13.75 7.72
N ILE A 110 -22.92 -12.70 8.30
CA ILE A 110 -22.83 -12.55 9.76
C ILE A 110 -24.21 -12.16 10.31
N VAL A 111 -24.95 -13.15 10.81
CA VAL A 111 -26.29 -12.95 11.40
C VAL A 111 -26.23 -12.59 12.89
N LEU A 112 -25.17 -12.99 13.59
CA LEU A 112 -25.05 -12.75 15.03
C LEU A 112 -24.70 -11.29 15.32
N LYS A 113 -25.63 -10.57 15.96
CA LYS A 113 -25.48 -9.15 16.32
C LYS A 113 -24.18 -8.85 17.04
N LYS A 114 -23.78 -9.68 18.01
CA LYS A 114 -22.52 -9.50 18.76
C LYS A 114 -21.30 -9.51 17.83
N LYS A 115 -21.17 -10.52 16.97
CA LYS A 115 -20.08 -10.61 15.98
C LYS A 115 -20.10 -9.45 15.00
N LEU A 116 -21.28 -9.03 14.57
CA LEU A 116 -21.44 -7.89 13.67
C LEU A 116 -20.96 -6.58 14.33
N THR A 117 -21.36 -6.32 15.57
CA THR A 117 -20.95 -5.13 16.33
C THR A 117 -19.44 -5.13 16.61
N GLU A 118 -18.87 -6.28 16.98
CA GLU A 118 -17.42 -6.44 17.17
C GLU A 118 -16.65 -6.18 15.86
N LEU A 119 -17.11 -6.75 14.75
CA LEU A 119 -16.50 -6.52 13.44
C LEU A 119 -16.60 -5.05 13.04
N GLN A 120 -17.78 -4.44 13.11
CA GLN A 120 -17.99 -3.03 12.78
C GLN A 120 -17.14 -2.09 13.65
N ALA A 121 -17.00 -2.39 14.94
CA ALA A 121 -16.14 -1.62 15.85
C ALA A 121 -14.66 -1.73 15.46
N SER A 122 -14.21 -2.88 14.95
CA SER A 122 -12.81 -3.09 14.58
C SER A 122 -12.44 -2.52 13.19
N ILE A 123 -13.32 -2.68 12.18
CA ILE A 123 -13.03 -2.27 10.79
C ILE A 123 -13.59 -0.89 10.44
N GLY A 124 -14.54 -0.39 11.22
CA GLY A 124 -15.25 0.86 10.98
C GLY A 124 -16.45 0.74 10.04
N GLU A 125 -17.41 1.64 10.22
CA GLU A 125 -18.69 1.64 9.49
C GLU A 125 -18.51 1.75 7.97
N LYS A 126 -17.59 2.60 7.50
CA LYS A 126 -17.35 2.82 6.06
C LYS A 126 -16.89 1.54 5.35
N VAL A 127 -15.97 0.78 5.97
CA VAL A 127 -15.47 -0.48 5.43
C VAL A 127 -16.59 -1.53 5.40
N TYR A 128 -17.39 -1.60 6.46
CA TYR A 128 -18.54 -2.50 6.52
C TYR A 128 -19.59 -2.19 5.43
N ILE A 129 -19.95 -0.92 5.24
CA ILE A 129 -20.88 -0.49 4.18
C ILE A 129 -20.32 -0.83 2.81
N PHE A 130 -19.02 -0.60 2.58
CA PHE A 130 -18.35 -0.99 1.35
C PHE A 130 -18.45 -2.51 1.11
N ALA A 131 -18.10 -3.33 2.10
CA ALA A 131 -18.12 -4.79 2.01
C ALA A 131 -19.49 -5.35 1.64
N THR A 132 -20.55 -4.78 2.23
CA THR A 132 -21.92 -5.27 2.06
C THR A 132 -22.58 -4.75 0.79
N LYS A 133 -22.35 -3.48 0.42
CA LYS A 133 -23.06 -2.81 -0.68
C LYS A 133 -22.28 -2.72 -1.99
N LYS A 134 -20.97 -2.47 -1.92
CA LYS A 134 -20.15 -2.10 -3.10
C LYS A 134 -19.19 -3.19 -3.55
N ALA A 135 -18.51 -3.86 -2.62
CA ALA A 135 -17.62 -4.97 -2.93
C ALA A 135 -18.25 -6.07 -3.82
N PRO A 136 -19.55 -6.41 -3.70
CA PRO A 136 -20.18 -7.41 -4.57
C PRO A 136 -20.19 -7.00 -6.05
N LEU A 137 -20.23 -5.70 -6.33
CA LEU A 137 -20.14 -5.14 -7.68
C LEU A 137 -18.72 -5.26 -8.26
N LEU A 138 -17.72 -5.52 -7.40
CA LEU A 138 -16.33 -5.76 -7.78
C LEU A 138 -15.98 -7.26 -7.78
N SER A 139 -16.92 -8.16 -7.47
CA SER A 139 -16.67 -9.61 -7.30
C SER A 139 -15.94 -10.26 -8.47
N GLN A 140 -16.28 -9.87 -9.71
CA GLN A 140 -15.63 -10.37 -10.94
C GLN A 140 -14.19 -9.89 -11.11
N LEU A 141 -13.81 -8.79 -10.45
CA LEU A 141 -12.46 -8.24 -10.47
C LEU A 141 -11.61 -8.75 -9.31
N VAL A 142 -12.20 -9.33 -8.26
CA VAL A 142 -11.46 -9.86 -7.12
C VAL A 142 -10.55 -11.00 -7.61
N PRO A 143 -9.22 -10.88 -7.47
CA PRO A 143 -8.29 -11.87 -8.01
C PRO A 143 -8.43 -13.20 -7.27
N HIS A 144 -8.11 -14.30 -7.95
CA HIS A 144 -8.14 -15.63 -7.34
C HIS A 144 -6.86 -15.91 -6.54
N ILE A 145 -6.70 -15.24 -5.40
CA ILE A 145 -5.59 -15.48 -4.46
C ILE A 145 -6.01 -16.53 -3.43
N SER A 146 -5.06 -17.36 -3.00
CA SER A 146 -5.22 -18.30 -1.89
C SER A 146 -5.38 -17.55 -0.56
N VAL A 147 -6.62 -17.22 -0.23
CA VAL A 147 -7.04 -16.67 1.06
C VAL A 147 -8.01 -17.67 1.69
N ASP A 148 -7.92 -17.88 3.01
CA ASP A 148 -8.91 -18.68 3.73
C ASP A 148 -10.27 -17.99 3.65
N LYS A 149 -11.20 -18.52 2.85
CA LYS A 149 -12.52 -17.91 2.61
C LYS A 149 -13.51 -18.16 3.75
N SER A 150 -13.23 -19.10 4.65
CA SER A 150 -14.13 -19.46 5.75
C SER A 150 -13.40 -19.50 7.09
N PRO A 151 -12.83 -18.36 7.53
CA PRO A 151 -12.12 -18.31 8.80
C PRO A 151 -13.12 -18.52 9.95
N ALA A 152 -12.70 -19.26 10.97
CA ALA A 152 -13.51 -19.47 12.17
C ALA A 152 -13.86 -18.15 12.88
N HIS A 153 -12.96 -17.16 12.79
CA HIS A 153 -13.15 -15.80 13.28
C HIS A 153 -12.66 -14.80 12.24
N LEU A 154 -13.52 -13.85 11.88
CA LEU A 154 -13.17 -12.76 10.98
C LEU A 154 -12.96 -11.49 11.80
N ASP A 155 -11.72 -11.00 11.81
CA ASP A 155 -11.32 -9.76 12.45
C ASP A 155 -10.61 -8.82 11.46
N LYS A 156 -10.17 -7.67 11.96
CA LYS A 156 -9.43 -6.67 11.18
C LYS A 156 -8.14 -7.23 10.59
N ASP A 157 -7.42 -8.07 11.33
CA ASP A 157 -6.11 -8.60 10.92
C ASP A 157 -6.27 -9.61 9.78
N GLN A 158 -7.32 -10.42 9.78
CA GLN A 158 -7.68 -11.27 8.64
C GLN A 158 -7.95 -10.46 7.37
N LEU A 159 -8.68 -9.35 7.48
CA LEU A 159 -8.88 -8.45 6.33
C LEU A 159 -7.56 -7.87 5.84
N ILE A 160 -6.73 -7.37 6.75
CA ILE A 160 -5.41 -6.81 6.41
C ILE A 160 -4.56 -7.87 5.70
N ASN A 161 -4.52 -9.10 6.22
CA ASN A 161 -3.75 -10.20 5.61
C ASN A 161 -4.24 -10.56 4.21
N ALA A 162 -5.55 -10.60 3.98
CA ALA A 162 -6.10 -10.82 2.64
C ALA A 162 -5.77 -9.68 1.67
N GLY A 163 -5.91 -8.42 2.11
CA GLY A 163 -5.51 -7.26 1.30
C GLY A 163 -4.01 -7.21 1.03
N LYS A 164 -3.20 -7.65 1.99
CA LYS A 164 -1.74 -7.76 1.89
C LYS A 164 -1.34 -8.69 0.75
N ALA A 165 -2.01 -9.84 0.61
CA ALA A 165 -1.70 -10.80 -0.44
C ALA A 165 -1.84 -10.21 -1.86
N CYS A 166 -2.83 -9.31 -2.08
CA CYS A 166 -2.93 -8.54 -3.33
C CYS A 166 -1.71 -7.66 -3.59
N ILE A 167 -1.26 -6.93 -2.56
CA ILE A 167 -0.08 -6.06 -2.68
C ILE A 167 1.18 -6.90 -2.89
N GLU A 168 1.33 -8.01 -2.15
CA GLU A 168 2.45 -8.95 -2.33
C GLU A 168 2.53 -9.47 -3.76
N ALA A 169 1.39 -9.85 -4.35
CA ALA A 169 1.31 -10.24 -5.75
C ALA A 169 1.78 -9.12 -6.68
N CYS A 170 1.29 -7.88 -6.49
CA CYS A 170 1.70 -6.74 -7.31
C CYS A 170 3.20 -6.41 -7.23
N PHE A 171 3.85 -6.70 -6.11
CA PHE A 171 5.27 -6.41 -5.87
C PHE A 171 6.18 -7.65 -5.93
N ALA A 172 5.65 -8.80 -6.34
CA ALA A 172 6.40 -10.05 -6.37
C ALA A 172 7.60 -9.98 -7.33
N LYS A 173 8.80 -10.31 -6.83
CA LYS A 173 10.10 -10.24 -7.54
C LYS A 173 10.47 -8.84 -8.06
N GLU A 174 9.93 -7.78 -7.46
CA GLU A 174 10.36 -6.42 -7.76
C GLU A 174 11.70 -6.05 -7.11
N PRO A 175 12.40 -5.01 -7.62
CA PRO A 175 13.69 -4.61 -7.08
C PRO A 175 13.66 -4.38 -5.56
N GLU A 176 14.67 -4.90 -4.87
CA GLU A 176 14.79 -4.80 -3.41
C GLU A 176 14.73 -3.35 -2.90
N ALA A 177 15.31 -2.41 -3.66
CA ALA A 177 15.28 -0.99 -3.36
C ALA A 177 13.85 -0.42 -3.22
N LEU A 178 12.92 -0.88 -4.05
CA LEU A 178 11.52 -0.46 -4.00
C LEU A 178 10.80 -1.13 -2.84
N THR A 179 10.96 -2.45 -2.72
CA THR A 179 10.22 -3.26 -1.74
C THR A 179 10.64 -2.97 -0.30
N GLN A 180 11.92 -2.71 -0.05
CA GLN A 180 12.41 -2.29 1.27
C GLN A 180 11.80 -0.93 1.67
N ARG A 181 11.81 0.07 0.78
CA ARG A 181 11.16 1.36 1.04
C ARG A 181 9.67 1.23 1.31
N PHE A 182 8.98 0.39 0.54
CA PHE A 182 7.56 0.16 0.72
C PHE A 182 7.24 -0.45 2.10
N LYS A 183 8.04 -1.42 2.57
CA LYS A 183 7.88 -2.02 3.91
C LYS A 183 8.01 -0.99 5.03
N LEU A 184 8.88 0.00 4.88
CA LEU A 184 9.10 1.05 5.88
C LEU A 184 7.88 1.96 6.09
N LYS A 185 6.89 1.93 5.20
CA LYS A 185 5.63 2.68 5.34
C LYS A 185 4.64 2.06 6.31
N PHE A 186 4.90 0.83 6.76
CA PHE A 186 3.99 0.08 7.62
C PHE A 186 4.61 -0.17 8.98
N PRO A 187 3.78 -0.36 10.02
CA PRO A 187 4.27 -0.74 11.35
C PRO A 187 5.01 -2.09 11.29
N PRO A 188 5.95 -2.34 12.22
CA PRO A 188 6.72 -3.58 12.27
C PRO A 188 5.89 -4.86 12.34
N SER A 189 4.63 -4.79 12.80
CA SER A 189 3.70 -5.92 12.85
C SER A 189 3.23 -6.40 11.47
N VAL A 190 3.33 -5.57 10.43
CA VAL A 190 2.88 -5.91 9.08
C VAL A 190 4.07 -6.39 8.24
N HIS A 191 4.14 -7.71 8.04
CA HIS A 191 5.22 -8.34 7.28
C HIS A 191 4.81 -8.67 5.85
N PHE A 192 5.53 -8.11 4.87
CA PHE A 192 5.37 -8.44 3.45
C PHE A 192 6.43 -9.43 2.95
N ASN A 193 5.98 -10.44 2.21
CA ASN A 193 6.82 -11.35 1.44
C ASN A 193 6.69 -11.11 -0.07
N PHE A 194 7.64 -10.36 -0.63
CA PHE A 194 7.70 -10.06 -2.06
C PHE A 194 8.56 -11.03 -2.88
N ASN A 195 9.13 -12.06 -2.25
CA ASN A 195 9.99 -13.03 -2.93
C ASN A 195 9.20 -14.21 -3.52
N GLN A 196 7.86 -14.13 -3.50
CA GLN A 196 6.96 -15.16 -4.01
C GLN A 196 7.03 -15.26 -5.53
N GLU A 197 6.83 -16.47 -6.05
CA GLU A 197 6.61 -16.68 -7.48
C GLU A 197 5.13 -16.48 -7.79
N ILE A 198 4.82 -15.45 -8.56
CA ILE A 198 3.45 -15.06 -8.90
C ILE A 198 3.36 -14.94 -10.41
N SER A 199 2.33 -15.53 -11.00
CA SER A 199 2.13 -15.49 -12.44
C SER A 199 1.84 -14.06 -12.93
N PRO A 200 2.27 -13.68 -14.15
CA PRO A 200 1.98 -12.36 -14.71
C PRO A 200 0.47 -12.05 -14.78
N GLU A 201 -0.36 -13.07 -14.99
CA GLU A 201 -1.81 -12.96 -15.03
C GLU A 201 -2.35 -12.56 -13.66
N LEU A 202 -1.90 -13.22 -12.59
CA LEU A 202 -2.32 -12.90 -11.23
C LEU A 202 -1.86 -11.49 -10.82
N LYS A 203 -0.64 -11.09 -11.20
CA LYS A 203 -0.16 -9.70 -11.00
C LYS A 203 -1.11 -8.69 -11.63
N THR A 204 -1.54 -8.97 -12.86
CA THR A 204 -2.44 -8.10 -13.63
C THR A 204 -3.83 -8.05 -13.00
N GLN A 205 -4.38 -9.18 -12.58
CA GLN A 205 -5.67 -9.24 -11.87
C GLN A 205 -5.63 -8.44 -10.57
N CYS A 206 -4.60 -8.64 -9.75
CA CYS A 206 -4.41 -7.90 -8.49
C CYS A 206 -4.30 -6.40 -8.77
N TRP A 207 -3.52 -6.01 -9.79
CA TRP A 207 -3.39 -4.60 -10.15
C TRP A 207 -4.71 -3.99 -10.60
N ASN A 208 -5.44 -4.62 -11.53
CA ASN A 208 -6.71 -4.11 -12.02
C ASN A 208 -7.73 -3.94 -10.88
N PHE A 209 -7.77 -4.90 -9.97
CA PHE A 209 -8.58 -4.83 -8.77
C PHE A 209 -8.19 -3.64 -7.87
N LEU A 210 -6.92 -3.56 -7.48
CA LEU A 210 -6.42 -2.50 -6.60
C LEU A 210 -6.57 -1.12 -7.25
N GLN A 211 -6.23 -0.97 -8.52
CA GLN A 211 -6.38 0.28 -9.26
C GLN A 211 -7.84 0.73 -9.26
N ARG A 212 -8.78 -0.18 -9.56
CA ARG A 212 -10.21 0.12 -9.53
C ARG A 212 -10.67 0.53 -8.15
N LEU A 213 -10.25 -0.20 -7.12
CA LEU A 213 -10.57 0.08 -5.73
C LEU A 213 -10.07 1.46 -5.32
N ILE A 214 -8.80 1.77 -5.58
CA ILE A 214 -8.20 3.06 -5.23
C ILE A 214 -8.93 4.20 -5.93
N ILE A 215 -9.09 4.14 -7.25
CA ILE A 215 -9.64 5.25 -8.04
C ILE A 215 -11.14 5.47 -7.78
N LYS A 216 -11.90 4.42 -7.43
CA LYS A 216 -13.35 4.53 -7.24
C LYS A 216 -13.77 4.77 -5.80
N GLU A 217 -13.02 4.27 -4.83
CA GLU A 217 -13.49 4.20 -3.44
C GLU A 217 -12.61 4.96 -2.45
N LEU A 218 -11.30 5.07 -2.70
CA LEU A 218 -10.36 5.56 -1.68
C LEU A 218 -9.73 6.90 -2.01
N ALA A 219 -9.19 7.04 -3.23
CA ALA A 219 -8.38 8.19 -3.62
C ALA A 219 -8.55 8.51 -5.12
N PRO A 220 -9.74 8.98 -5.57
CA PRO A 220 -10.01 9.28 -6.97
C PRO A 220 -9.05 10.31 -7.60
N GLU A 221 -8.52 11.22 -6.79
CA GLU A 221 -7.55 12.23 -7.18
C GLU A 221 -6.23 11.63 -7.71
N TRP A 222 -5.90 10.39 -7.35
CA TRP A 222 -4.70 9.68 -7.83
C TRP A 222 -4.84 9.08 -9.23
N LYS A 223 -5.99 9.25 -9.89
CA LYS A 223 -6.24 8.67 -11.23
C LYS A 223 -5.16 9.05 -12.24
N SER A 224 -4.70 10.31 -12.24
CA SER A 224 -3.64 10.80 -13.14
C SER A 224 -2.29 10.12 -12.88
N CYS A 225 -2.02 9.73 -11.63
CA CYS A 225 -0.80 9.03 -11.25
C CYS A 225 -0.79 7.57 -11.71
N PHE A 226 -1.96 6.97 -11.97
CA PHE A 226 -2.08 5.58 -12.43
C PHE A 226 -2.42 5.43 -13.92
N ALA A 227 -2.51 6.56 -14.64
CA ALA A 227 -2.69 6.60 -16.09
C ALA A 227 -1.43 6.15 -16.85
#